data_AF-A0A414FLB5-F1
#
_entry.id   AF-A0A414FLB5-F1
#
_cell.length_a   1.000
_cell.length_b   1.000
_cell.length_c   1.000
_cell.angle_alpha   90.00
_cell.angle_beta   90.00
_cell.angle_gamma   90.00
#
_symmetry.space_group_name_H-M   'P 1'
#
loop_
_entity.id
_entity.type
_entity.pdbx_description
1 polymer ?
#
loop_
_entity_poly.entity_id
_entity_poly.type
_entity_poly.pdbx_seq_one_letter_code
_entity_poly.pdbx_strand_id
1 'polypeptide(L)'
;MNKYQAQKRKGLIQSMINNIAALEGNSDKVISQIEDAWFSALETEEYYAEFLKYYKSLFRGKSKIYAFNLFYQILFLWEHERENLISLITRAEYDIYKERINANLSLLNTTGQVIQAVEKEGYLIIEFPHAETISNGQRDVLTFAAELMIFKSSISPNKKYLLIIDEVFDYLDDANTLAAQYYLSNIVNSNQNNIYIMLLTHLNPFTFRNYVFNPKMINEIYLCESLPHATIDMKTFIAFREWLDPKSHPERQTLYDNISKDILHYNPNAADHSADIAAYHRPGVKSSWGNPMVFKEMLISELNKYLSFNQIYDPYAVAVALRLRVEKFMYISLSSQELKDDFVNTHKTNKKLDFCERNGIIVPDAFFIVNSIHNSADHLKQNPVTGIFEEKQMVYKLNNNVVHHIIAELFNYDGTPITTSSIE
;
A
#
# COMPACT_ATOMS: atom_id res chain seq x y z
N MET A 1 25.63 34.65 -20.51
CA MET A 1 26.82 34.19 -21.27
C MET A 1 27.89 35.26 -21.15
N ASN A 2 29.08 34.95 -20.62
CA ASN A 2 30.13 35.96 -20.46
C ASN A 2 30.68 36.32 -21.86
N LYS A 3 30.46 37.58 -22.30
CA LYS A 3 30.74 38.05 -23.67
C LYS A 3 32.17 37.76 -24.12
N TYR A 4 33.11 37.77 -23.17
CA TYR A 4 34.53 37.48 -23.38
C TYR A 4 34.82 36.00 -23.74
N GLN A 5 34.16 35.05 -23.07
CA GLN A 5 34.34 33.62 -23.35
C GLN A 5 33.77 33.22 -24.72
N ALA A 6 32.62 33.81 -25.10
CA ALA A 6 32.03 33.57 -26.41
C ALA A 6 32.95 34.03 -27.55
N GLN A 7 33.63 35.18 -27.38
CA GLN A 7 34.53 35.72 -28.39
C GLN A 7 35.84 34.91 -28.51
N LYS A 8 36.40 34.44 -27.37
CA LYS A 8 37.53 33.52 -27.36
C LYS A 8 37.22 32.22 -28.11
N ARG A 9 36.06 31.62 -27.86
CA ARG A 9 35.62 30.39 -28.55
C ARG A 9 35.46 30.60 -30.06
N LYS A 10 34.82 31.70 -30.48
CA LYS A 10 34.70 32.04 -31.90
C LYS A 10 36.06 32.15 -32.58
N GLY A 11 37.05 32.76 -31.91
CA GLY A 11 38.42 32.84 -32.41
C GLY A 11 39.07 31.47 -32.61
N LEU A 12 38.93 30.56 -31.63
CA LEU A 12 39.48 29.20 -31.72
C LEU A 12 38.82 28.39 -32.85
N ILE A 13 37.50 28.47 -32.98
CA ILE A 13 36.75 27.80 -34.06
C ILE A 13 37.19 28.35 -35.42
N GLN A 14 37.26 29.68 -35.58
CA GLN A 14 37.66 30.28 -36.85
C GLN A 14 39.10 29.92 -37.22
N SER A 15 40.00 29.86 -36.25
CA SER A 15 41.37 29.39 -36.47
C SER A 15 41.39 27.96 -37.01
N MET A 16 40.56 27.07 -36.44
CA MET A 16 40.44 25.69 -36.94
C MET A 16 39.86 25.62 -38.35
N ILE A 17 38.82 26.39 -38.64
CA ILE A 17 38.22 26.46 -39.98
C ILE A 17 39.27 26.92 -41.00
N ASN A 18 40.04 27.97 -40.68
CA ASN A 18 41.07 28.49 -41.57
C ASN A 18 42.18 27.46 -41.81
N ASN A 19 42.62 26.74 -40.77
CA ASN A 19 43.62 25.68 -40.90
C ASN A 19 43.13 24.54 -41.79
N ILE A 20 41.88 24.11 -41.63
CA ILE A 20 41.27 23.05 -42.45
C ILE A 20 41.07 23.53 -43.89
N ALA A 21 40.62 24.77 -44.10
CA ALA A 21 40.37 25.34 -45.41
C ALA A 21 41.66 25.56 -46.25
N ALA A 22 42.82 25.64 -45.59
CA ALA A 22 44.12 25.74 -46.25
C ALA A 22 44.65 24.39 -46.76
N LEU A 23 44.01 23.27 -46.41
CA LEU A 23 44.42 21.94 -46.88
C LEU A 23 43.91 21.68 -48.29
N GLU A 24 44.75 21.06 -49.12
CA GLU A 24 44.40 20.68 -50.49
C GLU A 24 43.93 19.22 -50.58
N GLY A 25 42.94 18.99 -51.45
CA GLY A 25 42.47 17.65 -51.81
C GLY A 25 40.96 17.49 -51.78
N ASN A 26 40.51 16.25 -51.90
CA ASN A 26 39.12 15.86 -51.65
C ASN A 26 38.89 15.63 -50.15
N SER A 27 37.64 15.41 -49.74
CA SER A 27 37.25 15.27 -48.33
C SER A 27 38.08 14.23 -47.56
N ASP A 28 38.34 13.07 -48.15
CA ASP A 28 39.12 12.00 -47.51
C ASP A 28 40.58 12.41 -47.31
N LYS A 29 41.20 13.05 -48.32
CA LYS A 29 42.56 13.58 -48.21
C LYS A 29 42.66 14.69 -47.16
N VAL A 30 41.70 15.60 -47.11
CA VAL A 30 41.67 16.66 -46.10
C VAL A 30 41.55 16.06 -44.70
N ILE A 31 40.63 15.11 -44.48
CA ILE A 31 40.45 14.45 -43.17
C ILE A 31 41.72 13.73 -42.73
N SER A 32 42.41 13.05 -43.64
CA SER A 32 43.67 12.33 -43.33
C SER A 32 44.84 13.24 -42.94
N GLN A 33 44.79 14.52 -43.31
CA GLN A 33 45.81 15.52 -43.01
C GLN A 33 45.55 16.28 -41.69
N ILE A 34 44.40 16.08 -41.05
CA ILE A 34 44.04 16.75 -39.81
C ILE A 34 44.67 16.01 -38.63
N GLU A 35 45.52 16.70 -37.87
CA GLU A 35 46.17 16.14 -36.68
C GLU A 35 45.35 16.39 -35.40
N ASP A 36 45.31 15.39 -34.52
CA ASP A 36 44.60 15.47 -33.24
C ASP A 36 45.09 16.62 -32.33
N ALA A 37 46.35 17.06 -32.52
CA ALA A 37 46.95 18.16 -31.79
C ALA A 37 46.26 19.50 -32.08
N TRP A 38 45.65 19.68 -33.26
CA TRP A 38 44.99 20.92 -33.64
C TRP A 38 43.81 21.28 -32.73
N PHE A 39 43.17 20.27 -32.14
CA PHE A 39 42.02 20.46 -31.26
C PHE A 39 42.39 20.82 -29.82
N SER A 40 43.66 20.69 -29.41
CA SER A 40 44.10 20.77 -28.01
C SER A 40 43.69 22.08 -27.34
N ALA A 41 43.80 23.21 -28.04
CA ALA A 41 43.40 24.50 -27.50
C ALA A 41 41.88 24.61 -27.29
N LEU A 42 41.08 24.04 -28.21
CA LEU A 42 39.63 24.01 -28.13
C LEU A 42 39.16 23.03 -27.03
N GLU A 43 39.84 21.91 -26.84
CA GLU A 43 39.57 20.91 -25.77
C GLU A 43 39.68 21.50 -24.36
N THR A 44 40.41 22.62 -24.19
CA THR A 44 40.50 23.37 -22.92
C THR A 44 39.45 24.47 -22.76
N GLU A 45 38.66 24.75 -23.80
CA GLU A 45 37.58 25.74 -23.73
C GLU A 45 36.37 25.14 -22.99
N GLU A 46 35.81 25.92 -22.06
CA GLU A 46 34.81 25.46 -21.09
C GLU A 46 33.60 24.75 -21.74
N TYR A 47 32.99 25.36 -22.76
CA TYR A 47 31.78 24.85 -23.38
C TYR A 47 32.06 23.68 -24.32
N TYR A 48 33.18 23.70 -25.04
CA TYR A 48 33.60 22.55 -25.83
C TYR A 48 33.99 21.36 -24.95
N ALA A 49 34.69 21.60 -23.84
CA ALA A 49 35.02 20.57 -22.85
C ALA A 49 33.76 19.98 -22.22
N GLU A 50 32.75 20.80 -21.92
CA GLU A 50 31.45 20.35 -21.45
C GLU A 50 30.73 19.51 -22.52
N PHE A 51 30.66 20.00 -23.77
CA PHE A 51 30.15 19.23 -24.90
C PHE A 51 30.83 17.87 -25.05
N LEU A 52 32.16 17.80 -24.92
CA LEU A 52 32.92 16.57 -25.02
C LEU A 52 32.55 15.54 -23.93
N LYS A 53 32.10 15.97 -22.74
CA LYS A 53 31.59 15.06 -21.72
C LYS A 53 30.34 14.33 -22.21
N TYR A 54 29.39 15.06 -22.79
CA TYR A 54 28.17 14.48 -23.37
C TYR A 54 28.47 13.65 -24.62
N TYR A 55 29.28 14.18 -25.53
CA TYR A 55 29.67 13.51 -26.78
C TYR A 55 30.29 12.12 -26.52
N LYS A 56 31.23 12.01 -25.57
CA LYS A 56 31.90 10.74 -25.24
C LYS A 56 30.93 9.67 -24.73
N SER A 57 29.82 10.08 -24.10
CA SER A 57 28.79 9.15 -23.64
C SER A 57 27.96 8.55 -24.80
N LEU A 58 27.79 9.32 -25.89
CA LEU A 58 26.94 8.97 -27.03
C LEU A 58 27.73 8.34 -28.19
N PHE A 59 28.97 8.80 -28.43
CA PHE A 59 29.76 8.45 -29.62
C PHE A 59 31.13 7.90 -29.24
N ARG A 60 31.21 6.60 -28.97
CA ARG A 60 32.48 5.91 -28.67
C ARG A 60 33.29 5.64 -29.94
N GLY A 61 34.61 5.83 -29.87
CA GLY A 61 35.55 5.46 -30.95
C GLY A 61 35.56 6.38 -32.18
N LYS A 62 34.89 7.54 -32.11
CA LYS A 62 34.89 8.55 -33.19
C LYS A 62 36.07 9.51 -33.02
N SER A 63 36.61 10.01 -34.14
CA SER A 63 37.77 10.90 -34.18
C SER A 63 37.48 12.30 -33.62
N LYS A 64 38.53 13.07 -33.29
CA LYS A 64 38.39 14.44 -32.80
C LYS A 64 37.75 15.39 -33.82
N ILE A 65 38.07 15.21 -35.10
CA ILE A 65 37.44 15.98 -36.19
C ILE A 65 35.92 15.73 -36.27
N TYR A 66 35.46 14.52 -35.97
CA TYR A 66 34.02 14.24 -35.92
C TYR A 66 33.35 15.01 -34.78
N ALA A 67 33.97 15.02 -33.59
CA ALA A 67 33.47 15.79 -32.44
C ALA A 67 33.43 17.29 -32.75
N PHE A 68 34.48 17.82 -33.37
CA PHE A 68 34.55 19.23 -33.79
C PHE A 68 33.47 19.57 -34.81
N ASN A 69 33.29 18.76 -35.85
CA ASN A 69 32.26 18.98 -36.86
C ASN A 69 30.86 19.03 -36.26
N LEU A 70 30.54 18.10 -35.35
CA LEU A 70 29.24 18.09 -34.68
C LEU A 70 29.04 19.36 -33.83
N PHE A 71 30.05 19.75 -33.06
CA PHE A 71 30.00 20.98 -32.27
C PHE A 71 29.83 22.23 -33.14
N TYR A 72 30.58 22.31 -34.24
CA TYR A 72 30.51 23.41 -35.20
C TYR A 72 29.13 23.48 -35.86
N GLN A 73 28.56 22.35 -36.28
CA GLN A 73 27.23 22.29 -36.86
C GLN A 73 26.15 22.75 -35.88
N ILE A 74 26.22 22.34 -34.61
CA ILE A 74 25.29 22.81 -33.56
C ILE A 74 25.37 24.32 -33.41
N LEU A 75 26.57 24.89 -33.37
CA LEU A 75 26.76 26.34 -33.27
C LEU A 75 26.25 27.07 -34.52
N PHE A 76 26.52 26.52 -35.71
CA PHE A 76 26.03 27.08 -36.97
C PHE A 76 24.50 27.12 -37.00
N LEU A 77 23.84 26.02 -36.65
CA LEU A 77 22.37 25.95 -36.57
C LEU A 77 21.83 26.91 -35.51
N TRP A 78 22.52 27.07 -34.37
CA TRP A 78 22.12 28.02 -33.35
C TRP A 78 22.22 29.48 -33.82
N GLU A 79 23.21 29.84 -34.63
CA GLU A 79 23.41 31.20 -35.12
C GLU A 79 22.52 31.55 -36.33
N HIS A 80 22.26 30.60 -37.22
CA HIS A 80 21.59 30.85 -38.49
C HIS A 80 20.16 30.28 -38.59
N GLU A 81 19.83 29.25 -37.83
CA GLU A 81 18.55 28.52 -37.90
C GLU A 81 17.95 28.27 -36.51
N ARG A 82 18.11 29.22 -35.59
CA ARG A 82 17.74 29.05 -34.18
C ARG A 82 16.30 28.57 -33.98
N GLU A 83 15.34 29.16 -34.69
CA GLU A 83 13.92 28.79 -34.57
C GLU A 83 13.66 27.36 -35.06
N ASN A 84 14.29 26.97 -36.18
CA ASN A 84 14.21 25.62 -36.72
C ASN A 84 14.84 24.60 -35.76
N LEU A 85 16.02 24.91 -35.21
CA LEU A 85 16.69 24.08 -34.22
C LEU A 85 15.82 23.89 -32.95
N ILE A 86 15.22 24.96 -32.43
CA ILE A 86 14.32 24.88 -31.27
C ILE A 86 13.09 24.03 -31.59
N SER A 87 12.52 24.16 -32.78
CA SER A 87 11.40 23.34 -33.26
C SER A 87 11.75 21.85 -33.32
N LEU A 88 12.93 21.51 -33.88
CA LEU A 88 13.44 20.15 -33.95
C LEU A 88 13.69 19.55 -32.56
N ILE A 89 14.27 20.33 -31.64
CA ILE A 89 14.47 19.90 -30.24
C ILE A 89 13.12 19.63 -29.58
N THR A 90 12.16 20.54 -29.76
CA THR A 90 10.81 20.40 -29.16
C THR A 90 10.11 19.15 -29.70
N ARG A 91 10.24 18.85 -30.99
CA ARG A 91 9.69 17.63 -31.58
C ARG A 91 10.38 16.37 -31.04
N ALA A 92 11.71 16.39 -30.90
CA ALA A 92 12.46 15.26 -30.34
C ALA A 92 12.07 14.98 -28.87
N GLU A 93 11.91 16.03 -28.05
CA GLU A 93 11.43 15.91 -26.68
C GLU A 93 10.01 15.33 -26.63
N TYR A 94 9.14 15.76 -27.55
CA TYR A 94 7.80 15.23 -27.71
C TYR A 94 7.81 13.73 -28.10
N ASP A 95 8.65 13.32 -29.05
CA ASP A 95 8.73 11.93 -29.50
C ASP A 95 9.24 11.01 -28.38
N ILE A 96 10.27 11.44 -27.64
CA ILE A 96 10.76 10.73 -26.44
C ILE A 96 9.65 10.60 -25.39
N TYR A 97 8.87 11.67 -25.18
CA TYR A 97 7.76 11.66 -24.23
C TYR A 97 6.67 10.64 -24.64
N LYS A 98 6.29 10.64 -25.92
CA LYS A 98 5.32 9.69 -26.49
C LYS A 98 5.80 8.23 -26.39
N GLU A 99 7.07 7.97 -26.70
CA GLU A 99 7.66 6.63 -26.55
C GLU A 99 7.64 6.16 -25.09
N ARG A 100 7.93 7.05 -24.14
CA ARG A 100 7.87 6.71 -22.71
C ARG A 100 6.46 6.36 -22.24
N ILE A 101 5.43 7.07 -22.74
CA ILE A 101 4.03 6.70 -22.46
C ILE A 101 3.75 5.29 -22.99
N ASN A 102 4.09 5.03 -24.26
CA ASN A 102 3.86 3.73 -24.89
C ASN A 102 4.59 2.59 -24.19
N ALA A 103 5.83 2.82 -23.73
CA ALA A 103 6.60 1.85 -22.97
C ALA A 103 5.97 1.54 -21.60
N ASN A 104 5.36 2.50 -20.93
CA ASN A 104 4.67 2.25 -19.67
C ASN A 104 3.30 1.58 -19.88
N LEU A 105 2.56 1.99 -20.92
CA LEU A 105 1.28 1.37 -21.27
C LEU A 105 1.46 -0.10 -21.62
N SER A 106 2.53 -0.47 -22.32
CA SER A 106 2.80 -1.87 -22.67
C SER A 106 3.07 -2.75 -21.45
N LEU A 107 3.66 -2.21 -20.38
CA LEU A 107 3.87 -2.92 -19.11
C LEU A 107 2.56 -3.19 -18.35
N LEU A 108 1.57 -2.31 -18.51
CA LEU A 108 0.29 -2.36 -17.79
C LEU A 108 -0.81 -3.05 -18.60
N ASN A 109 -0.61 -3.16 -19.90
CA ASN A 109 -1.60 -3.69 -20.81
C ASN A 109 -1.71 -5.22 -20.71
N THR A 110 -2.62 -5.68 -19.86
CA THR A 110 -2.99 -7.09 -19.73
C THR A 110 -4.20 -7.48 -20.57
N THR A 111 -4.70 -6.57 -21.41
CA THR A 111 -5.99 -6.71 -22.12
C THR A 111 -5.90 -7.51 -23.42
N GLY A 112 -4.68 -7.72 -23.95
CA GLY A 112 -4.47 -8.30 -25.28
C GLY A 112 -4.87 -7.37 -26.45
N GLN A 113 -5.39 -6.17 -26.17
CA GLN A 113 -5.70 -5.14 -27.15
C GLN A 113 -4.50 -4.23 -27.39
N VAL A 114 -4.48 -3.48 -28.49
CA VAL A 114 -3.45 -2.46 -28.71
C VAL A 114 -3.88 -1.16 -28.02
N ILE A 115 -3.11 -0.75 -27.00
CA ILE A 115 -3.32 0.51 -26.27
C ILE A 115 -2.05 1.33 -26.41
N GLN A 116 -2.15 2.48 -27.07
CA GLN A 116 -1.01 3.35 -27.37
C GLN A 116 -1.43 4.81 -27.44
N ALA A 117 -0.46 5.69 -27.24
CA ALA A 117 -0.59 7.12 -27.45
C ALA A 117 -0.49 7.47 -28.94
N VAL A 118 -1.52 8.16 -29.46
CA VAL A 118 -1.66 8.55 -30.86
C VAL A 118 -1.83 10.05 -31.01
N GLU A 119 -1.39 10.58 -32.16
CA GLU A 119 -1.60 11.98 -32.54
C GLU A 119 -2.95 12.09 -33.26
N LYS A 120 -3.88 12.84 -32.69
CA LYS A 120 -5.21 13.08 -33.28
C LYS A 120 -5.59 14.53 -33.07
N GLU A 121 -5.94 15.22 -34.16
CA GLU A 121 -6.39 16.62 -34.14
C GLU A 121 -5.45 17.59 -33.40
N GLY A 122 -4.14 17.34 -33.48
CA GLY A 122 -3.13 18.17 -32.80
C GLY A 122 -2.91 17.85 -31.32
N TYR A 123 -3.58 16.82 -30.79
CA TYR A 123 -3.42 16.34 -29.42
C TYR A 123 -2.72 14.98 -29.40
N LEU A 124 -1.94 14.73 -28.34
CA LEU A 124 -1.51 13.39 -27.98
C LEU A 124 -2.56 12.78 -27.06
N ILE A 125 -3.28 11.77 -27.55
CA ILE A 125 -4.35 11.09 -26.82
C ILE A 125 -3.99 9.63 -26.62
N ILE A 126 -4.50 9.01 -25.55
CA ILE A 126 -4.45 7.57 -25.35
C ILE A 126 -5.82 7.03 -25.74
N GLU A 127 -5.84 6.17 -26.77
CA GLU A 127 -7.09 5.59 -27.25
C GLU A 127 -7.32 4.25 -26.53
N PHE A 128 -8.38 4.21 -25.73
CA PHE A 128 -8.83 2.99 -25.09
C PHE A 128 -9.71 2.17 -26.03
N PRO A 129 -9.61 0.82 -25.97
CA PRO A 129 -10.50 -0.04 -26.73
C PRO A 129 -11.94 0.07 -26.17
N HIS A 130 -12.91 -0.44 -26.92
CA HIS A 130 -14.30 -0.41 -26.50
C HIS A 130 -14.47 -1.01 -25.10
N ALA A 131 -15.28 -0.36 -24.26
CA ALA A 131 -15.48 -0.73 -22.86
C ALA A 131 -15.84 -2.21 -22.67
N GLU A 132 -16.58 -2.81 -23.60
CA GLU A 132 -17.00 -4.21 -23.59
C GLU A 132 -15.85 -5.22 -23.79
N THR A 133 -14.70 -4.75 -24.27
CA THR A 133 -13.54 -5.60 -24.61
C THR A 133 -12.49 -5.68 -23.51
N ILE A 134 -12.66 -4.91 -22.42
CA ILE A 134 -11.74 -4.87 -21.28
C ILE A 134 -12.53 -4.95 -19.97
N SER A 135 -11.98 -5.64 -18.97
CA SER A 135 -12.63 -5.71 -17.66
C SER A 135 -12.64 -4.34 -16.98
N ASN A 136 -13.56 -4.13 -16.03
CA ASN A 136 -13.62 -2.88 -15.27
C ASN A 136 -12.29 -2.62 -14.54
N GLY A 137 -11.74 -3.62 -13.84
CA GLY A 137 -10.45 -3.48 -13.16
C GLY A 137 -9.29 -3.13 -14.11
N GLN A 138 -9.25 -3.71 -15.32
CA GLN A 138 -8.24 -3.33 -16.32
C GLN A 138 -8.39 -1.87 -16.76
N ARG A 139 -9.63 -1.42 -16.98
CA ARG A 139 -9.93 -0.05 -17.36
C ARG A 139 -9.49 0.93 -16.28
N ASP A 140 -9.77 0.62 -15.02
CA ASP A 140 -9.46 1.50 -13.88
C ASP A 140 -7.94 1.65 -13.71
N VAL A 141 -7.18 0.56 -13.79
CA VAL A 141 -5.71 0.58 -13.70
C VAL A 141 -5.08 1.36 -14.83
N LEU A 142 -5.52 1.10 -16.05
CA LEU A 142 -4.96 1.76 -17.23
C LEU A 142 -5.26 3.26 -17.22
N THR A 143 -6.49 3.63 -16.83
CA THR A 143 -6.89 5.03 -16.68
C THR A 143 -6.07 5.69 -15.58
N PHE A 144 -5.96 5.06 -14.41
CA PHE A 144 -5.18 5.57 -13.29
C PHE A 144 -3.71 5.80 -13.68
N ALA A 145 -3.08 4.83 -14.32
CA ALA A 145 -1.70 4.95 -14.74
C ALA A 145 -1.50 6.02 -15.83
N ALA A 146 -2.42 6.12 -16.79
CA ALA A 146 -2.40 7.16 -17.81
C ALA A 146 -2.49 8.56 -17.18
N GLU A 147 -3.43 8.76 -16.26
CA GLU A 147 -3.60 10.02 -15.52
C GLU A 147 -2.36 10.34 -14.67
N LEU A 148 -1.75 9.35 -14.02
CA LEU A 148 -0.49 9.55 -13.30
C LEU A 148 0.66 9.96 -14.22
N MET A 149 0.73 9.43 -15.44
CA MET A 149 1.75 9.83 -16.42
C MET A 149 1.54 11.26 -16.91
N ILE A 150 0.29 11.63 -17.19
CA ILE A 150 -0.10 13.00 -17.56
C ILE A 150 0.26 13.94 -16.42
N PHE A 151 -0.15 13.62 -15.18
CA PHE A 151 0.21 14.37 -13.99
C PHE A 151 1.73 14.52 -13.88
N LYS A 152 2.50 13.42 -14.02
CA LYS A 152 3.95 13.44 -13.93
C LYS A 152 4.60 14.40 -14.93
N SER A 153 4.04 14.49 -16.14
CA SER A 153 4.51 15.41 -17.18
C SER A 153 4.25 16.89 -16.86
N SER A 154 3.24 17.18 -16.04
CA SER A 154 2.81 18.54 -15.69
C SER A 154 3.52 19.12 -14.46
N ILE A 155 4.35 18.32 -13.78
CA ILE A 155 5.03 18.71 -12.55
C ILE A 155 6.16 19.70 -12.86
N SER A 156 6.20 20.79 -12.08
CA SER A 156 7.27 21.78 -12.07
C SER A 156 7.97 21.77 -10.71
N PRO A 157 9.32 21.86 -10.65
CA PRO A 157 10.07 21.88 -9.39
C PRO A 157 9.67 23.01 -8.43
N ASN A 158 9.14 24.12 -8.98
CA ASN A 158 8.86 25.34 -8.20
C ASN A 158 7.41 25.45 -7.71
N LYS A 159 6.60 24.41 -7.87
CA LYS A 159 5.18 24.39 -7.46
C LYS A 159 4.91 23.23 -6.52
N LYS A 160 3.96 23.43 -5.61
CA LYS A 160 3.39 22.38 -4.77
C LYS A 160 2.12 21.83 -5.41
N TYR A 161 1.92 20.52 -5.30
CA TYR A 161 0.81 19.79 -5.89
C TYR A 161 0.10 18.96 -4.82
N LEU A 162 -1.22 18.89 -4.92
CA LEU A 162 -2.06 17.95 -4.18
C LEU A 162 -2.69 17.00 -5.20
N LEU A 163 -2.36 15.71 -5.11
CA LEU A 163 -2.97 14.65 -5.90
C LEU A 163 -4.03 13.95 -5.05
N ILE A 164 -5.29 14.04 -5.48
CA ILE A 164 -6.43 13.41 -4.81
C ILE A 164 -6.81 12.18 -5.64
N ILE A 165 -6.88 11.02 -4.99
CA ILE A 165 -7.26 9.75 -5.60
C ILE A 165 -8.46 9.22 -4.82
N ASP A 166 -9.59 9.11 -5.50
CA ASP A 166 -10.88 8.76 -4.90
C ASP A 166 -11.29 7.34 -5.29
N GLU A 167 -11.33 6.44 -4.31
CA GLU A 167 -11.76 5.03 -4.37
C GLU A 167 -11.10 4.14 -5.45
N VAL A 168 -10.13 4.64 -6.21
CA VAL A 168 -9.48 3.86 -7.29
C VAL A 168 -8.93 2.53 -6.78
N PHE A 169 -8.30 2.55 -5.60
CA PHE A 169 -7.68 1.36 -5.01
C PHE A 169 -8.70 0.30 -4.56
N ASP A 170 -9.94 0.68 -4.28
CA ASP A 170 -10.98 -0.21 -3.76
C ASP A 170 -11.39 -1.26 -4.81
N TYR A 171 -11.15 -0.96 -6.09
CA TYR A 171 -11.50 -1.80 -7.24
C TYR A 171 -10.31 -2.59 -7.80
N LEU A 172 -9.10 -2.40 -7.27
CA LEU A 172 -7.90 -3.06 -7.77
C LEU A 172 -7.66 -4.40 -7.07
N ASP A 173 -7.31 -5.43 -7.85
CA ASP A 173 -6.73 -6.65 -7.29
C ASP A 173 -5.32 -6.41 -6.72
N ASP A 174 -4.74 -7.42 -6.06
CA ASP A 174 -3.43 -7.30 -5.41
C ASP A 174 -2.29 -6.92 -6.38
N ALA A 175 -2.30 -7.49 -7.60
CA ALA A 175 -1.25 -7.25 -8.59
C ALA A 175 -1.33 -5.82 -9.15
N ASN A 176 -2.54 -5.37 -9.45
CA ASN A 176 -2.83 -4.03 -9.94
C ASN A 176 -2.61 -2.97 -8.85
N THR A 177 -2.93 -3.28 -7.60
CA THR A 177 -2.62 -2.45 -6.43
C THR A 177 -1.12 -2.26 -6.31
N LEU A 178 -0.32 -3.32 -6.43
CA LEU A 178 1.15 -3.24 -6.40
C LEU A 178 1.71 -2.36 -7.53
N ALA A 179 1.18 -2.51 -8.75
CA ALA A 179 1.59 -1.70 -9.90
C ALA A 179 1.26 -0.21 -9.68
N ALA A 180 0.03 0.11 -9.26
CA ALA A 180 -0.41 1.45 -8.93
C ALA A 180 0.47 2.09 -7.84
N GLN A 181 0.77 1.33 -6.79
CA GLN A 181 1.68 1.73 -5.72
C GLN A 181 3.09 2.04 -6.28
N TYR A 182 3.68 1.18 -7.12
CA TYR A 182 5.00 1.43 -7.73
C TYR A 182 5.08 2.79 -8.45
N TYR A 183 4.07 3.13 -9.25
CA TYR A 183 4.03 4.42 -9.96
C TYR A 183 3.91 5.61 -9.03
N LEU A 184 3.08 5.51 -7.98
CA LEU A 184 3.00 6.55 -6.94
C LEU A 184 4.33 6.73 -6.21
N SER A 185 5.01 5.64 -5.86
CA SER A 185 6.33 5.70 -5.22
C SER A 185 7.34 6.44 -6.09
N ASN A 186 7.37 6.13 -7.39
CA ASN A 186 8.28 6.78 -8.33
C ASN A 186 7.98 8.29 -8.42
N ILE A 187 6.70 8.69 -8.43
CA ILE A 187 6.31 10.09 -8.39
C ILE A 187 6.79 10.74 -7.09
N VAL A 188 6.48 10.20 -5.91
CA VAL A 188 6.88 10.80 -4.63
C VAL A 188 8.40 10.90 -4.50
N ASN A 189 9.14 9.84 -4.81
CA ASN A 189 10.60 9.79 -4.63
C ASN A 189 11.37 10.66 -5.63
N SER A 190 10.85 10.82 -6.85
CA SER A 190 11.46 11.69 -7.87
C SER A 190 11.30 13.18 -7.58
N ASN A 191 10.48 13.53 -6.57
CA ASN A 191 10.04 14.89 -6.33
C ASN A 191 10.58 15.41 -4.98
N GLN A 192 11.11 16.63 -4.97
CA GLN A 192 11.74 17.27 -3.80
C GLN A 192 10.69 17.72 -2.76
N ASN A 193 9.82 16.82 -2.29
CA ASN A 193 8.73 17.08 -1.32
C ASN A 193 7.70 18.13 -1.76
N ASN A 194 7.47 18.27 -3.07
CA ASN A 194 6.50 19.21 -3.62
C ASN A 194 5.16 18.56 -3.99
N ILE A 195 4.95 17.28 -3.67
CA ILE A 195 3.71 16.54 -3.97
C ILE A 195 3.15 15.92 -2.70
N TYR A 196 1.89 16.20 -2.44
CA TYR A 196 1.09 15.58 -1.38
C TYR A 196 0.06 14.67 -2.03
N ILE A 197 -0.05 13.43 -1.56
CA ILE A 197 -1.04 12.47 -2.05
C ILE A 197 -2.11 12.32 -0.97
N MET A 198 -3.37 12.45 -1.38
CA MET A 198 -4.56 12.20 -0.58
C MET A 198 -5.30 11.02 -1.19
N LEU A 199 -5.38 9.92 -0.44
CA LEU A 199 -6.14 8.73 -0.82
C LEU A 199 -7.46 8.74 -0.06
N LEU A 200 -8.57 8.69 -0.78
CA LEU A 200 -9.90 8.46 -0.24
C LEU A 200 -10.28 7.02 -0.59
N THR A 201 -10.56 6.20 0.41
CA THR A 201 -10.68 4.74 0.24
C THR A 201 -11.42 4.11 1.41
N HIS A 202 -12.15 3.02 1.14
CA HIS A 202 -12.70 2.14 2.19
C HIS A 202 -11.71 1.08 2.66
N LEU A 203 -10.57 0.95 1.97
CA LEU A 203 -9.51 0.02 2.35
C LEU A 203 -8.85 0.47 3.64
N ASN A 204 -8.41 -0.51 4.42
CA ASN A 204 -7.70 -0.21 5.65
C ASN A 204 -6.31 0.35 5.32
N PRO A 205 -5.84 1.39 6.03
CA PRO A 205 -4.49 1.94 5.85
C PRO A 205 -3.35 0.92 5.84
N PHE A 206 -3.45 -0.18 6.60
CA PHE A 206 -2.49 -1.28 6.60
C PHE A 206 -2.29 -1.91 5.20
N THR A 207 -3.30 -1.86 4.33
CA THR A 207 -3.21 -2.30 2.92
C THR A 207 -2.16 -1.50 2.14
N PHE A 208 -1.90 -0.26 2.56
CA PHE A 208 -0.95 0.67 1.94
C PHE A 208 0.41 0.74 2.67
N ARG A 209 0.54 0.08 3.83
CA ARG A 209 1.79 0.06 4.62
C ARG A 209 2.87 -0.85 4.02
N ASN A 210 2.54 -1.61 2.97
CA ASN A 210 3.51 -2.43 2.25
C ASN A 210 4.13 -1.65 1.07
N TYR A 211 5.46 -1.70 1.02
CA TYR A 211 6.39 -1.28 -0.06
C TYR A 211 6.45 0.19 -0.51
N VAL A 212 5.39 1.00 -0.43
CA VAL A 212 5.39 2.32 -1.10
C VAL A 212 5.28 3.52 -0.19
N PHE A 213 4.42 3.47 0.82
CA PHE A 213 4.34 4.54 1.81
C PHE A 213 5.01 4.07 3.09
N ASN A 214 6.17 4.64 3.40
CA ASN A 214 6.78 4.47 4.72
C ASN A 214 5.70 4.79 5.77
N PRO A 215 5.45 3.93 6.78
CA PRO A 215 4.44 4.19 7.80
C PRO A 215 4.57 5.58 8.46
N LYS A 216 5.78 6.15 8.49
CA LYS A 216 6.06 7.50 9.00
C LYS A 216 5.57 8.64 8.09
N MET A 217 5.23 8.35 6.83
CA MET A 217 4.75 9.30 5.83
C MET A 217 3.23 9.29 5.67
N ILE A 218 2.54 8.30 6.25
CA ILE A 218 1.09 8.16 6.17
C ILE A 218 0.47 8.94 7.33
N ASN A 219 -0.45 9.85 7.00
CA ASN A 219 -1.36 10.45 7.97
C ASN A 219 -2.76 9.88 7.74
N GLU A 220 -3.23 9.07 8.67
CA GLU A 220 -4.52 8.37 8.57
C GLU A 220 -5.62 9.25 9.18
N ILE A 221 -6.66 9.56 8.38
CA ILE A 221 -7.82 10.34 8.83
C ILE A 221 -9.08 9.54 8.50
N TYR A 222 -9.86 9.20 9.53
CA TYR A 222 -11.17 8.58 9.37
C TYR A 222 -12.24 9.67 9.31
N LEU A 223 -13.07 9.68 8.25
CA LEU A 223 -14.07 10.73 8.02
C LEU A 223 -15.30 10.64 8.93
N CYS A 224 -15.57 9.47 9.51
CA CYS A 224 -16.60 9.27 10.53
C CYS A 224 -16.03 8.47 11.70
N GLU A 225 -16.45 8.83 12.91
CA GLU A 225 -16.24 7.98 14.08
C GLU A 225 -17.01 6.67 13.87
N SER A 226 -16.31 5.55 14.02
CA SER A 226 -16.91 4.23 13.89
C SER A 226 -17.83 3.97 15.08
N LEU A 227 -19.13 4.01 14.87
CA LEU A 227 -20.08 3.35 15.77
C LEU A 227 -20.16 1.88 15.37
N PRO A 228 -20.12 0.93 16.31
CA PRO A 228 -19.97 1.10 17.76
C PRO A 228 -18.52 1.39 18.22
N HIS A 229 -18.37 1.99 19.39
CA HIS A 229 -17.09 2.08 20.09
C HIS A 229 -16.93 0.95 21.09
N ALA A 230 -15.82 0.22 20.99
CA ALA A 230 -15.43 -0.67 22.07
C ALA A 230 -15.16 0.10 23.35
N THR A 231 -15.70 -0.42 24.44
CA THR A 231 -15.59 0.15 25.77
C THR A 231 -14.14 0.14 26.22
N ILE A 232 -13.76 1.17 26.98
CA ILE A 232 -12.39 1.24 27.53
C ILE A 232 -12.07 0.02 28.39
N ASP A 233 -13.07 -0.52 29.10
CA ASP A 233 -12.93 -1.69 29.96
C ASP A 233 -12.58 -2.95 29.15
N MET A 234 -13.30 -3.21 28.05
CA MET A 234 -13.03 -4.36 27.18
C MET A 234 -11.69 -4.27 26.48
N LYS A 235 -11.36 -3.09 25.96
CA LYS A 235 -10.04 -2.82 25.37
C LYS A 235 -8.92 -3.07 26.37
N THR A 236 -9.08 -2.56 27.59
CA THR A 236 -8.06 -2.68 28.64
C THR A 236 -7.90 -4.13 29.10
N PHE A 237 -8.99 -4.91 29.18
CA PHE A 237 -8.92 -6.32 29.53
C PHE A 237 -8.21 -7.17 28.45
N ILE A 238 -8.53 -6.97 27.17
CA ILE A 238 -7.85 -7.66 26.06
C ILE A 238 -6.37 -7.28 26.00
N ALA A 239 -6.07 -5.98 26.12
CA ALA A 239 -4.70 -5.49 26.12
C ALA A 239 -3.91 -5.98 27.35
N PHE A 240 -4.57 -6.20 28.49
CA PHE A 240 -3.95 -6.83 29.65
C PHE A 240 -3.48 -8.24 29.35
N ARG A 241 -4.30 -9.05 28.65
CA ARG A 241 -3.88 -10.38 28.19
C ARG A 241 -2.67 -10.31 27.26
N GLU A 242 -2.61 -9.35 26.33
CA GLU A 242 -1.41 -9.13 25.49
C GLU A 242 -0.19 -8.68 26.30
N TRP A 243 -0.38 -7.89 27.35
CA TRP A 243 0.69 -7.47 28.25
C TRP A 243 1.27 -8.62 29.10
N LEU A 244 0.49 -9.69 29.29
CA LEU A 244 0.94 -10.94 29.90
C LEU A 244 1.74 -11.84 28.94
N ASP A 245 1.93 -11.46 27.66
CA ASP A 245 2.56 -12.31 26.64
C ASP A 245 3.90 -12.90 27.12
N PRO A 246 4.00 -14.24 27.23
CA PRO A 246 5.17 -14.91 27.78
C PRO A 246 6.44 -14.75 26.92
N LYS A 247 6.32 -14.31 25.66
CA LYS A 247 7.50 -13.97 24.84
C LYS A 247 8.29 -12.81 25.41
N SER A 248 7.59 -11.85 26.00
CA SER A 248 8.21 -10.68 26.64
C SER A 248 8.40 -10.90 28.14
N HIS A 249 7.49 -11.67 28.76
CA HIS A 249 7.42 -11.86 30.21
C HIS A 249 7.11 -13.32 30.58
N PRO A 250 8.10 -14.23 30.50
CA PRO A 250 7.90 -15.67 30.73
C PRO A 250 7.27 -16.00 32.10
N GLU A 251 7.52 -15.16 33.11
CA GLU A 251 6.99 -15.31 34.47
C GLU A 251 5.45 -15.21 34.55
N ARG A 252 4.80 -14.68 33.51
CA ARG A 252 3.35 -14.42 33.46
C ARG A 252 2.59 -15.49 32.69
N GLN A 253 3.28 -16.49 32.17
CA GLN A 253 2.73 -17.52 31.30
C GLN A 253 1.49 -18.19 31.90
N THR A 254 1.53 -18.56 33.19
CA THR A 254 0.41 -19.25 33.84
C THR A 254 -0.88 -18.43 33.77
N LEU A 255 -0.85 -17.14 34.09
CA LEU A 255 -2.05 -16.30 34.05
C LEU A 255 -2.48 -16.02 32.60
N TYR A 256 -1.52 -15.85 31.68
CA TYR A 256 -1.81 -15.72 30.25
C TYR A 256 -2.60 -16.92 29.72
N ASP A 257 -2.11 -18.13 30.01
CA ASP A 257 -2.73 -19.39 29.57
C ASP A 257 -4.08 -19.60 30.22
N ASN A 258 -4.21 -19.31 31.52
CA ASN A 258 -5.47 -19.41 32.27
C ASN A 258 -6.56 -18.47 31.73
N ILE A 259 -6.25 -17.18 31.54
CA ILE A 259 -7.22 -16.22 30.95
C ILE A 259 -7.59 -16.66 29.53
N SER A 260 -6.61 -17.11 28.75
CA SER A 260 -6.88 -17.59 27.40
C SER A 260 -7.85 -18.78 27.42
N LYS A 261 -7.59 -19.78 28.27
CA LYS A 261 -8.35 -21.04 28.32
C LYS A 261 -9.73 -20.89 28.95
N ASP A 262 -9.83 -20.20 30.09
CA ASP A 262 -11.01 -20.23 30.94
C ASP A 262 -11.94 -19.03 30.74
N ILE A 263 -11.45 -17.93 30.16
CA ILE A 263 -12.21 -16.70 29.96
C ILE A 263 -12.48 -16.42 28.49
N LEU A 264 -11.45 -16.52 27.63
CA LEU A 264 -11.55 -16.16 26.21
C LEU A 264 -11.87 -17.33 25.26
N HIS A 265 -11.81 -18.56 25.75
CA HIS A 265 -12.15 -19.78 25.01
C HIS A 265 -13.22 -20.59 25.78
N TYR A 266 -13.92 -21.46 25.06
CA TYR A 266 -14.93 -22.31 25.69
C TYR A 266 -14.25 -23.38 26.55
N ASN A 267 -14.49 -23.29 27.86
CA ASN A 267 -14.17 -24.33 28.84
C ASN A 267 -15.38 -24.48 29.79
N PRO A 268 -16.06 -25.64 29.83
CA PRO A 268 -17.19 -25.87 30.72
C PRO A 268 -16.80 -25.92 32.20
N ASN A 269 -15.51 -26.14 32.50
CA ASN A 269 -14.95 -26.23 33.84
C ASN A 269 -14.00 -25.05 34.14
N ALA A 270 -14.30 -23.87 33.60
CA ALA A 270 -13.49 -22.66 33.77
C ALA A 270 -13.37 -22.25 35.25
N ALA A 271 -12.15 -21.92 35.68
CA ALA A 271 -11.88 -21.44 37.04
C ALA A 271 -12.00 -19.91 37.17
N ASP A 272 -12.19 -19.44 38.41
CA ASP A 272 -12.18 -18.00 38.72
C ASP A 272 -10.74 -17.51 38.93
N HIS A 273 -10.31 -16.56 38.10
CA HIS A 273 -8.98 -15.95 38.11
C HIS A 273 -8.99 -14.50 38.62
N SER A 274 -10.07 -14.05 39.24
CA SER A 274 -10.22 -12.65 39.67
C SER A 274 -9.12 -12.21 40.64
N ALA A 275 -8.74 -13.10 41.58
CA ALA A 275 -7.65 -12.83 42.52
C ALA A 275 -6.29 -12.75 41.82
N ASP A 276 -6.02 -13.65 40.87
CA ASP A 276 -4.78 -13.68 40.09
C ASP A 276 -4.61 -12.38 39.28
N ILE A 277 -5.69 -11.91 38.65
CA ILE A 277 -5.70 -10.65 37.88
C ILE A 277 -5.48 -9.46 38.81
N ALA A 278 -6.15 -9.44 39.98
CA ALA A 278 -6.04 -8.34 40.94
C ALA A 278 -4.61 -8.15 41.48
N ALA A 279 -3.85 -9.25 41.62
CA ALA A 279 -2.47 -9.23 42.12
C ALA A 279 -1.49 -8.41 41.25
N TYR A 280 -1.81 -8.20 39.98
CA TYR A 280 -0.98 -7.39 39.06
C TYR A 280 -1.21 -5.89 39.19
N HIS A 281 -2.25 -5.44 39.92
CA HIS A 281 -2.58 -4.03 40.16
C HIS A 281 -2.59 -3.17 38.88
N ARG A 282 -3.03 -3.73 37.75
CA ARG A 282 -3.03 -3.03 36.46
C ARG A 282 -4.18 -2.01 36.39
N PRO A 283 -3.91 -0.71 36.19
CA PRO A 283 -4.95 0.30 36.12
C PRO A 283 -5.99 0.01 35.03
N GLY A 284 -7.27 0.19 35.35
CA GLY A 284 -8.40 0.01 34.42
C GLY A 284 -8.77 -1.44 34.09
N VAL A 285 -7.98 -2.43 34.53
CA VAL A 285 -8.32 -3.85 34.35
C VAL A 285 -9.36 -4.26 35.39
N LYS A 286 -10.55 -4.66 34.93
CA LYS A 286 -11.59 -5.21 35.81
C LYS A 286 -11.24 -6.64 36.22
N SER A 287 -10.69 -6.80 37.42
CA SER A 287 -10.33 -8.12 37.94
C SER A 287 -11.54 -9.05 38.09
N SER A 288 -12.74 -8.52 38.34
CA SER A 288 -13.98 -9.31 38.42
C SER A 288 -14.34 -10.06 37.14
N TRP A 289 -13.76 -9.68 36.00
CA TRP A 289 -13.91 -10.42 34.74
C TRP A 289 -13.03 -11.68 34.67
N GLY A 290 -12.21 -11.93 35.69
CA GLY A 290 -11.60 -13.24 35.92
C GLY A 290 -12.61 -14.30 36.38
N ASN A 291 -13.80 -13.90 36.81
CA ASN A 291 -14.89 -14.82 37.09
C ASN A 291 -15.66 -15.15 35.79
N PRO A 292 -15.68 -16.41 35.34
CA PRO A 292 -16.29 -16.78 34.06
C PRO A 292 -17.77 -16.41 33.95
N MET A 293 -18.53 -16.50 35.05
CA MET A 293 -19.97 -16.19 35.05
C MET A 293 -20.20 -14.68 34.88
N VAL A 294 -19.50 -13.86 35.66
CA VAL A 294 -19.57 -12.38 35.56
C VAL A 294 -19.16 -11.92 34.17
N PHE A 295 -18.12 -12.52 33.59
CA PHE A 295 -17.68 -12.17 32.25
C PHE A 295 -18.71 -12.57 31.19
N LYS A 296 -19.22 -13.82 31.22
CA LYS A 296 -20.26 -14.30 30.29
C LYS A 296 -21.55 -13.46 30.36
N GLU A 297 -21.98 -13.02 31.54
CA GLU A 297 -23.13 -12.11 31.70
C GLU A 297 -22.91 -10.77 30.98
N MET A 298 -21.71 -10.19 31.12
CA MET A 298 -21.33 -8.96 30.40
C MET A 298 -21.35 -9.19 28.89
N LEU A 299 -20.75 -10.29 28.41
CA LEU A 299 -20.73 -10.63 26.98
C LEU A 299 -22.15 -10.75 26.39
N ILE A 300 -23.05 -11.42 27.10
CA ILE A 300 -24.45 -11.59 26.67
C ILE A 300 -25.22 -10.26 26.70
N SER A 301 -24.96 -9.39 27.67
CA SER A 301 -25.55 -8.06 27.71
C SER A 301 -25.20 -7.25 26.46
N GLU A 302 -23.93 -7.25 26.06
CA GLU A 302 -23.47 -6.55 24.85
C GLU A 302 -23.97 -7.23 23.56
N LEU A 303 -24.03 -8.57 23.53
CA LEU A 303 -24.62 -9.31 22.41
C LEU A 303 -26.10 -8.97 22.21
N ASN A 304 -26.90 -8.86 23.27
CA ASN A 304 -28.31 -8.51 23.16
C ASN A 304 -28.51 -7.08 22.66
N LYS A 305 -27.65 -6.14 23.05
CA LYS A 305 -27.65 -4.79 22.46
C LYS A 305 -27.39 -4.85 20.96
N TYR A 306 -26.39 -5.61 20.54
CA TYR A 306 -26.09 -5.81 19.11
C TYR A 306 -27.27 -6.42 18.33
N LEU A 307 -27.83 -7.53 18.84
CA LEU A 307 -28.93 -8.25 18.18
C LEU A 307 -30.21 -7.40 18.09
N SER A 308 -30.44 -6.51 19.05
CA SER A 308 -31.57 -5.56 19.04
C SER A 308 -31.33 -4.28 18.22
N PHE A 309 -30.27 -4.22 17.40
CA PHE A 309 -29.89 -3.06 16.60
C PHE A 309 -29.62 -1.78 17.42
N ASN A 310 -29.23 -1.94 18.69
CA ASN A 310 -28.73 -0.81 19.46
C ASN A 310 -27.37 -0.38 18.89
N GLN A 311 -27.20 0.91 18.59
CA GLN A 311 -25.95 1.45 18.06
C GLN A 311 -24.83 1.53 19.12
N ILE A 312 -25.17 1.36 20.40
CA ILE A 312 -24.25 1.44 21.53
C ILE A 312 -24.09 0.03 22.12
N TYR A 313 -23.00 -0.64 21.74
CA TYR A 313 -22.58 -1.94 22.27
C TYR A 313 -21.06 -2.10 22.18
N ASP A 314 -20.50 -3.08 22.88
CA ASP A 314 -19.08 -3.42 22.74
C ASP A 314 -18.84 -4.51 21.66
N PRO A 315 -18.19 -4.18 20.52
CA PRO A 315 -17.94 -5.14 19.45
C PRO A 315 -16.97 -6.26 19.82
N TYR A 316 -16.03 -6.05 20.75
CA TYR A 316 -15.15 -7.15 21.19
C TYR A 316 -15.91 -8.10 22.10
N ALA A 317 -16.82 -7.60 22.93
CA ALA A 317 -17.68 -8.46 23.74
C ALA A 317 -18.55 -9.35 22.84
N VAL A 318 -19.15 -8.79 21.79
CA VAL A 318 -19.90 -9.56 20.78
C VAL A 318 -19.01 -10.62 20.11
N ALA A 319 -17.79 -10.23 19.71
CA ALA A 319 -16.84 -11.14 19.07
C ALA A 319 -16.42 -12.31 20.00
N VAL A 320 -16.17 -12.05 21.28
CA VAL A 320 -15.84 -13.10 22.26
C VAL A 320 -17.05 -13.99 22.53
N ALA A 321 -18.25 -13.44 22.68
CA ALA A 321 -19.49 -14.23 22.83
C ALA A 321 -19.68 -15.19 21.65
N LEU A 322 -19.49 -14.69 20.43
CA LEU A 322 -19.58 -15.47 19.19
C LEU A 322 -18.58 -16.63 19.16
N ARG A 323 -17.33 -16.40 19.59
CA ARG A 323 -16.35 -17.47 19.74
C ARG A 323 -16.81 -18.54 20.72
N LEU A 324 -17.25 -18.14 21.91
CA LEU A 324 -17.71 -19.08 22.93
C LEU A 324 -18.89 -19.92 22.42
N ARG A 325 -19.80 -19.31 21.66
CA ARG A 325 -20.93 -20.00 21.02
C ARG A 325 -20.47 -21.05 20.00
N VAL A 326 -19.54 -20.67 19.12
CA VAL A 326 -18.95 -21.56 18.10
C VAL A 326 -18.23 -22.73 18.75
N GLU A 327 -17.37 -22.44 19.73
CA GLU A 327 -16.60 -23.49 20.42
C GLU A 327 -17.49 -24.39 21.28
N LYS A 328 -18.53 -23.86 21.91
CA LYS A 328 -19.54 -24.67 22.63
C LYS A 328 -20.23 -25.65 21.71
N PHE A 329 -20.66 -25.20 20.53
CA PHE A 329 -21.34 -26.06 19.57
C PHE A 329 -20.43 -27.22 19.12
N MET A 330 -19.17 -26.91 18.81
CA MET A 330 -18.16 -27.92 18.48
C MET A 330 -17.95 -28.90 19.63
N TYR A 331 -17.78 -28.42 20.85
CA TYR A 331 -17.58 -29.24 22.04
C TYR A 331 -18.75 -30.21 22.29
N ILE A 332 -20.00 -29.72 22.18
CA ILE A 332 -21.20 -30.54 22.39
C ILE A 332 -21.34 -31.62 21.31
N SER A 333 -20.86 -31.35 20.10
CA SER A 333 -20.92 -32.29 18.98
C SER A 333 -19.95 -33.47 19.13
N LEU A 334 -18.95 -33.37 20.01
CA LEU A 334 -17.99 -34.46 20.27
C LEU A 334 -18.66 -35.60 21.07
N SER A 335 -18.40 -36.83 20.64
CA SER A 335 -19.10 -38.03 21.12
C SER A 335 -18.54 -38.62 22.41
N SER A 336 -17.26 -38.42 22.72
CA SER A 336 -16.59 -38.97 23.90
C SER A 336 -16.01 -37.90 24.81
N GLN A 337 -15.82 -38.24 26.10
CA GLN A 337 -15.20 -37.34 27.06
C GLN A 337 -13.71 -37.10 26.74
N GLU A 338 -13.00 -38.11 26.24
CA GLU A 338 -11.60 -37.98 25.81
C GLU A 338 -11.44 -36.91 24.73
N LEU A 339 -12.30 -36.93 23.70
CA LEU A 339 -12.28 -35.92 22.64
C LEU A 339 -12.61 -34.52 23.19
N LYS A 340 -13.53 -34.45 24.16
CA LYS A 340 -13.91 -33.20 24.85
C LYS A 340 -12.75 -32.61 25.65
N ASP A 341 -12.00 -33.46 26.35
CA ASP A 341 -10.82 -33.04 27.13
C ASP A 341 -9.70 -32.55 26.19
N ASP A 342 -9.45 -33.27 25.10
CA ASP A 342 -8.49 -32.88 24.06
C ASP A 342 -8.88 -31.57 23.37
N PHE A 343 -10.18 -31.37 23.11
CA PHE A 343 -10.70 -30.13 22.54
C PHE A 343 -10.44 -28.93 23.46
N VAL A 344 -10.68 -29.07 24.77
CA VAL A 344 -10.43 -28.01 25.75
C VAL A 344 -8.93 -27.68 25.84
N ASN A 345 -8.06 -28.68 25.69
CA ASN A 345 -6.61 -28.50 25.67
C ASN A 345 -6.06 -27.98 24.32
N THR A 346 -6.87 -27.99 23.27
CA THR A 346 -6.48 -27.48 21.95
C THR A 346 -6.54 -25.95 21.92
N HIS A 347 -5.38 -25.31 21.80
CA HIS A 347 -5.29 -23.85 21.70
C HIS A 347 -5.66 -23.33 20.30
N LYS A 348 -6.36 -22.18 20.26
CA LYS A 348 -6.87 -21.47 19.06
C LYS A 348 -8.09 -22.14 18.42
N THR A 349 -9.08 -21.31 18.07
CA THR A 349 -10.33 -21.78 17.46
C THR A 349 -10.10 -22.47 16.11
N ASN A 350 -9.15 -22.01 15.28
CA ASN A 350 -8.82 -22.69 14.01
C ASN A 350 -8.38 -24.15 14.21
N LYS A 351 -7.56 -24.41 15.23
CA LYS A 351 -7.12 -25.78 15.52
C LYS A 351 -8.26 -26.62 16.08
N LYS A 352 -9.18 -26.01 16.84
CA LYS A 352 -10.41 -26.65 17.32
C LYS A 352 -11.35 -27.04 16.17
N LEU A 353 -11.49 -26.17 15.16
CA LEU A 353 -12.21 -26.46 13.92
C LEU A 353 -11.60 -27.67 13.18
N ASP A 354 -10.29 -27.62 12.91
CA ASP A 354 -9.55 -28.73 12.27
C ASP A 354 -9.67 -30.05 13.07
N PHE A 355 -9.64 -29.95 14.40
CA PHE A 355 -9.79 -31.10 15.30
C PHE A 355 -11.16 -31.75 15.16
N CYS A 356 -12.24 -30.95 15.13
CA CYS A 356 -13.60 -31.45 14.96
C CYS A 356 -13.78 -32.17 13.61
N GLU A 357 -13.29 -31.58 12.51
CA GLU A 357 -13.37 -32.21 11.18
C GLU A 357 -12.61 -33.55 11.12
N ARG A 358 -11.40 -33.60 11.68
CA ARG A 358 -10.59 -34.84 11.74
C ARG A 358 -11.25 -35.95 12.55
N ASN A 359 -12.10 -35.58 13.51
CA ASN A 359 -12.89 -36.50 14.32
C ASN A 359 -14.30 -36.72 13.79
N GLY A 360 -14.55 -36.38 12.51
CA GLY A 360 -15.80 -36.70 11.81
C GLY A 360 -16.99 -35.79 12.15
N ILE A 361 -16.76 -34.66 12.79
CA ILE A 361 -17.80 -33.65 13.05
C ILE A 361 -17.92 -32.73 11.83
N ILE A 362 -19.12 -32.64 11.27
CA ILE A 362 -19.43 -31.70 10.20
C ILE A 362 -19.66 -30.32 10.84
N VAL A 363 -18.70 -29.42 10.67
CA VAL A 363 -18.81 -28.05 11.15
C VAL A 363 -19.52 -27.19 10.09
N PRO A 364 -20.53 -26.38 10.46
CA PRO A 364 -21.19 -25.49 9.50
C PRO A 364 -20.24 -24.44 8.90
N ASP A 365 -20.32 -24.18 7.60
CA ASP A 365 -19.51 -23.18 6.89
C ASP A 365 -19.56 -21.79 7.53
N ALA A 366 -20.73 -21.43 8.09
CA ALA A 366 -20.93 -20.18 8.82
C ALA A 366 -19.88 -19.97 9.94
N PHE A 367 -19.38 -21.05 10.56
CA PHE A 367 -18.40 -20.97 11.64
C PHE A 367 -17.05 -20.48 11.13
N PHE A 368 -16.65 -20.88 9.91
CA PHE A 368 -15.43 -20.39 9.28
C PHE A 368 -15.55 -18.93 8.86
N ILE A 369 -16.75 -18.49 8.43
CA ILE A 369 -17.02 -17.09 8.07
C ILE A 369 -16.89 -16.18 9.30
N VAL A 370 -17.58 -16.53 10.40
CA VAL A 370 -17.57 -15.72 11.63
C VAL A 370 -16.25 -15.80 12.39
N ASN A 371 -15.44 -16.83 12.14
CA ASN A 371 -14.08 -16.91 12.67
C ASN A 371 -13.21 -15.71 12.24
N SER A 372 -13.47 -15.13 11.06
CA SER A 372 -12.81 -13.90 10.61
C SER A 372 -13.16 -12.64 11.43
N ILE A 373 -14.17 -12.72 12.30
CA ILE A 373 -14.59 -11.66 13.23
C ILE A 373 -13.90 -11.86 14.56
N HIS A 374 -14.11 -13.02 15.20
CA HIS A 374 -13.61 -13.24 16.56
C HIS A 374 -12.11 -13.51 16.63
N ASN A 375 -11.48 -14.07 15.60
CA ASN A 375 -10.03 -14.28 15.60
C ASN A 375 -9.26 -12.94 15.56
N SER A 376 -9.84 -11.92 14.92
CA SER A 376 -9.25 -10.57 14.90
C SER A 376 -9.38 -9.83 16.23
N ALA A 377 -10.29 -10.23 17.12
CA ALA A 377 -10.57 -9.56 18.39
C ALA A 377 -9.51 -9.83 19.49
N ASP A 378 -8.66 -10.84 19.33
CA ASP A 378 -7.76 -11.34 20.40
C ASP A 378 -6.56 -10.47 20.73
N HIS A 379 -6.21 -9.55 19.82
CA HIS A 379 -4.92 -8.87 19.86
C HIS A 379 -5.11 -7.37 19.75
N LEU A 380 -5.44 -6.72 20.86
CA LEU A 380 -5.52 -5.27 20.91
C LEU A 380 -4.24 -4.67 21.48
N LYS A 381 -3.65 -3.73 20.74
CA LYS A 381 -2.44 -3.01 21.17
C LYS A 381 -2.75 -1.52 21.30
N GLN A 382 -2.17 -0.92 22.32
CA GLN A 382 -2.17 0.52 22.48
C GLN A 382 -0.98 1.08 21.70
N ASN A 383 -1.22 2.11 20.89
CA ASN A 383 -0.15 2.82 20.22
C ASN A 383 0.74 3.51 21.29
N PRO A 384 2.05 3.24 21.31
CA PRO A 384 2.94 3.72 22.38
C PRO A 384 3.18 5.24 22.34
N VAL A 385 2.88 5.90 21.21
CA VAL A 385 3.09 7.34 21.03
C VAL A 385 1.82 8.12 21.36
N THR A 386 0.66 7.66 20.86
CA THR A 386 -0.61 8.40 21.03
C THR A 386 -1.42 7.94 22.24
N GLY A 387 -1.14 6.77 22.79
CA GLY A 387 -1.93 6.17 23.87
C GLY A 387 -3.31 5.69 23.43
N ILE A 388 -3.59 5.64 22.12
CA ILE A 388 -4.88 5.22 21.57
C ILE A 388 -4.80 3.74 21.17
N PHE A 389 -5.86 2.98 21.43
CA PHE A 389 -5.97 1.58 20.99
C PHE A 389 -6.17 1.48 19.47
N GLU A 390 -5.42 0.59 18.82
CA GLU A 390 -5.54 0.33 17.38
C GLU A 390 -6.74 -0.60 17.11
N GLU A 391 -7.90 -0.01 16.84
CA GLU A 391 -9.14 -0.74 16.57
C GLU A 391 -9.00 -1.71 15.39
N LYS A 392 -9.68 -2.85 15.50
CA LYS A 392 -9.64 -3.91 14.50
C LYS A 392 -10.76 -3.76 13.48
N GLN A 393 -10.49 -4.17 12.24
CA GLN A 393 -11.48 -4.15 11.15
C GLN A 393 -12.79 -4.89 11.49
N MET A 394 -12.73 -5.88 12.38
CA MET A 394 -13.90 -6.65 12.81
C MET A 394 -15.02 -5.76 13.39
N VAL A 395 -14.68 -4.62 13.99
CA VAL A 395 -15.66 -3.65 14.51
C VAL A 395 -16.59 -3.19 13.38
N TYR A 396 -16.03 -2.86 12.22
CA TYR A 396 -16.80 -2.44 11.06
C TYR A 396 -17.59 -3.59 10.41
N LYS A 397 -17.07 -4.82 10.46
CA LYS A 397 -17.77 -6.00 9.93
C LYS A 397 -19.09 -6.25 10.65
N LEU A 398 -19.17 -5.95 11.95
CA LEU A 398 -20.39 -6.15 12.73
C LEU A 398 -21.54 -5.22 12.31
N ASN A 399 -21.25 -4.08 11.68
CA ASN A 399 -22.28 -3.19 11.13
C ASN A 399 -22.96 -3.72 9.87
N ASN A 400 -22.47 -4.82 9.30
CA ASN A 400 -23.06 -5.40 8.10
C ASN A 400 -24.32 -6.20 8.47
N ASN A 401 -25.46 -5.89 7.84
CA ASN A 401 -26.74 -6.56 8.11
C ASN A 401 -26.72 -8.07 7.85
N VAL A 402 -25.91 -8.55 6.88
CA VAL A 402 -25.75 -10.00 6.63
C VAL A 402 -24.96 -10.65 7.76
N VAL A 403 -23.91 -9.99 8.26
CA VAL A 403 -23.15 -10.46 9.42
C VAL A 403 -24.05 -10.52 10.66
N HIS A 404 -24.88 -9.49 10.87
CA HIS A 404 -25.88 -9.47 11.94
C HIS A 404 -26.83 -10.67 11.83
N HIS A 405 -27.39 -10.91 10.65
CA HIS A 405 -28.28 -12.04 10.41
C HIS A 405 -27.61 -13.40 10.69
N ILE A 406 -26.38 -13.60 10.21
CA ILE A 406 -25.61 -14.83 10.49
C ILE A 406 -25.42 -15.03 12.00
N ILE A 407 -25.05 -13.98 12.73
CA ILE A 407 -24.87 -14.05 14.18
C ILE A 407 -26.22 -14.34 14.87
N ALA A 408 -27.31 -13.68 14.46
CA ALA A 408 -28.64 -13.94 14.98
C ALA A 408 -29.05 -15.41 14.81
N GLU A 409 -28.83 -16.00 13.64
CA GLU A 409 -29.10 -17.43 13.39
C GLU A 409 -28.25 -18.35 14.28
N LEU A 410 -26.95 -18.07 14.43
CA LEU A 410 -26.05 -18.87 15.27
C LEU A 410 -26.50 -18.90 16.75
N PHE A 411 -27.09 -17.82 17.22
CA PHE A 411 -27.64 -17.70 18.56
C PHE A 411 -29.12 -18.09 18.67
N ASN A 412 -29.76 -18.49 17.56
CA ASN A 412 -31.20 -18.73 17.48
C ASN A 412 -32.04 -17.53 18.00
N TYR A 413 -31.61 -16.31 17.67
CA TYR A 413 -32.29 -15.09 18.09
C TYR A 413 -33.58 -14.89 17.31
N ASP A 414 -34.71 -14.92 18.01
CA ASP A 414 -36.07 -14.74 17.49
C ASP A 414 -36.71 -13.43 17.95
N GLY A 415 -35.91 -12.53 18.53
CA GLY A 415 -36.37 -11.32 19.21
C GLY A 415 -36.36 -11.42 20.73
N THR A 416 -36.23 -12.62 21.31
CA THR A 416 -36.08 -12.80 22.76
C THR A 416 -34.61 -12.63 23.19
N PRO A 417 -34.34 -12.00 24.35
CA PRO A 417 -32.97 -11.84 24.84
C PRO A 417 -32.26 -13.18 25.03
N ILE A 418 -31.06 -13.29 24.46
CA ILE A 418 -30.16 -14.42 24.64
C ILE A 418 -29.70 -14.48 26.10
N THR A 419 -29.55 -15.69 26.64
CA THR A 419 -29.06 -15.96 28.00
C THR A 419 -27.66 -16.57 27.99
N THR A 420 -26.98 -16.58 29.14
CA THR A 420 -25.63 -17.16 29.30
C THR A 420 -25.57 -18.64 28.95
N SER A 421 -26.67 -19.38 29.06
CA SER A 421 -26.79 -20.77 28.60
C SER A 421 -26.42 -20.97 27.12
N SER A 422 -26.43 -19.94 26.28
CA SER A 422 -25.97 -20.02 24.87
C SER A 422 -24.46 -20.16 24.71
N ILE A 423 -23.68 -19.75 25.73
CA ILE A 423 -22.21 -19.73 25.75
C ILE A 423 -21.59 -20.40 27.00
N GLU A 424 -22.42 -20.93 27.89
CA GLU A 424 -21.98 -21.59 29.13
C GLU A 424 -21.34 -22.95 28.96
#